data_AF-A0A2M7U2M1-F1
#
_entry.id   AF-A0A2M7U2M1-F1
#
_cell.length_a   1.000
_cell.length_b   1.000
_cell.length_c   1.000
_cell.angle_alpha   90.00
_cell.angle_beta   90.00
_cell.angle_gamma   90.00
#
_symmetry.space_group_name_H-M   'P 1'
#
loop_
_entity.id
_entity.type
_entity.pdbx_description
1 polymer ?
#
loop_
_entity_poly.entity_id
_entity_poly.type
_entity_poly.pdbx_seq_one_letter_code
_entity_poly.pdbx_strand_id
1 'polypeptide(L)'
;MKYQSECPVKSYIRDFFTAVSNLFIFLPYFFSVSTLLKTVFLPWKNIKDTTESKAFSFEKAFSKIMFSMISRGIGAMMRLSLLLFYLIVMGMYLILLPIIFVFFIITLPFISLILKIKKQENEIKQELKQKFIKDHLTDEANYQNVEGWFEYIYDLHLKPNSWWKLSNLLSIPPLARDWASGFTPTLDSFSTDLTSTDYQLGIREHIIGRQQETALIESALSKSEEA
;
A
#
# COMPACT_ATOMS: atom_id res chain seq x y z
N MET A 1 -1.09 30.10 9.17
CA MET A 1 -2.33 29.31 9.34
C MET A 1 -2.59 29.13 10.83
N LYS A 2 -3.72 29.64 11.35
CA LYS A 2 -4.14 29.44 12.74
C LYS A 2 -4.51 27.96 12.93
N TYR A 3 -3.59 27.16 13.46
CA TYR A 3 -3.91 25.83 13.96
C TYR A 3 -4.68 26.00 15.27
N GLN A 4 -6.00 25.87 15.20
CA GLN A 4 -6.83 25.73 16.39
C GLN A 4 -6.33 24.48 17.13
N SER A 5 -5.79 24.66 18.33
CA SER A 5 -5.34 23.55 19.18
C SER A 5 -6.56 22.74 19.61
N GLU A 6 -6.96 21.76 18.80
CA GLU A 6 -7.96 20.78 19.20
C GLU A 6 -7.49 20.08 20.47
N CYS A 7 -8.41 19.85 21.41
CA CYS A 7 -8.10 19.10 22.63
C CYS A 7 -7.50 17.73 22.23
N PRO A 8 -6.33 17.33 22.76
CA PRO A 8 -5.61 16.13 22.30
C PRO A 8 -6.44 14.85 22.46
N VAL A 9 -7.32 14.82 23.45
CA VAL A 9 -8.27 13.72 23.66
C VAL A 9 -9.32 13.63 22.55
N LYS A 10 -9.81 14.76 22.04
CA LYS A 10 -10.78 14.79 20.93
C LYS A 10 -10.16 14.26 19.64
N SER A 11 -8.91 14.65 19.36
CA SER A 11 -8.17 14.09 18.21
C SER A 11 -8.00 12.59 18.35
N TYR A 12 -7.59 12.09 19.52
CA TYR A 12 -7.40 10.66 19.77
C TYR A 12 -8.66 9.84 19.51
N ILE A 13 -9.83 10.34 19.94
CA ILE A 13 -11.12 9.69 19.67
C ILE A 13 -11.43 9.67 18.17
N ARG A 14 -11.24 10.79 17.47
CA ARG A 14 -11.43 10.85 16.01
C ARG A 14 -10.50 9.87 15.30
N ASP A 15 -9.24 9.81 15.72
CA ASP A 15 -8.22 8.95 15.12
C ASP A 15 -8.58 7.47 15.30
N PHE A 16 -9.12 7.07 16.44
CA PHE A 16 -9.65 5.72 16.65
C PHE A 16 -10.77 5.36 15.69
N PHE A 17 -11.81 6.19 15.57
CA PHE A 17 -12.92 5.92 14.63
C PHE A 17 -12.46 5.95 13.18
N THR A 18 -11.52 6.83 12.86
CA THR A 18 -10.88 6.90 11.54
C THR A 18 -10.09 5.63 11.25
N ALA A 19 -9.35 5.10 12.23
CA ALA A 19 -8.62 3.85 12.10
C ALA A 19 -9.56 2.66 11.82
N VAL A 20 -10.63 2.54 12.61
CA VAL A 20 -11.67 1.51 12.42
C VAL A 20 -12.27 1.59 11.02
N SER A 21 -12.74 2.78 10.61
CA SER A 21 -13.36 2.98 9.30
C SER A 21 -12.38 2.75 8.13
N ASN A 22 -11.14 3.24 8.25
CA ASN A 22 -10.13 3.03 7.21
C ASN A 22 -9.76 1.55 7.10
N LEU A 23 -9.73 0.80 8.21
CA LEU A 23 -9.47 -0.64 8.16
C LEU A 23 -10.60 -1.40 7.44
N PHE A 24 -11.86 -0.99 7.65
CA PHE A 24 -13.01 -1.52 6.92
C PHE A 24 -12.91 -1.31 5.40
N ILE A 25 -12.34 -0.18 4.95
CA ILE A 25 -12.10 0.12 3.54
C ILE A 25 -10.86 -0.63 3.03
N PHE A 26 -9.82 -0.70 3.86
CA PHE A 26 -8.54 -1.31 3.51
C PHE A 26 -8.65 -2.83 3.35
N LEU A 27 -9.35 -3.55 4.22
CA LEU A 27 -9.45 -5.02 4.14
C LEU A 27 -9.96 -5.54 2.78
N PRO A 28 -11.10 -5.09 2.23
CA PRO A 28 -11.57 -5.55 0.93
C PRO A 28 -10.65 -5.11 -0.22
N TYR A 29 -9.96 -3.96 -0.08
CA TYR A 29 -8.91 -3.53 -1.01
C TYR A 29 -7.69 -4.47 -0.95
N PHE A 30 -7.18 -4.74 0.24
CA PHE A 30 -6.00 -5.57 0.47
C PHE A 30 -6.21 -6.99 -0.03
N PHE A 31 -7.38 -7.57 0.18
CA PHE A 31 -7.71 -8.89 -0.36
C PHE A 31 -8.17 -8.86 -1.83
N SER A 32 -8.14 -7.70 -2.51
CA SER A 32 -8.57 -7.57 -3.92
C SER A 32 -9.97 -8.15 -4.19
N VAL A 33 -10.90 -8.04 -3.24
CA VAL A 33 -12.15 -8.81 -3.25
C VAL A 33 -12.97 -8.60 -4.53
N SER A 34 -13.08 -7.34 -4.99
CA SER A 34 -13.80 -7.01 -6.23
C SER A 34 -13.20 -7.70 -7.46
N THR A 35 -11.86 -7.69 -7.56
CA THR A 35 -11.13 -8.32 -8.66
C THR A 35 -11.25 -9.83 -8.60
N LEU A 36 -11.08 -10.44 -7.42
CA LEU A 36 -11.19 -11.89 -7.23
C LEU A 36 -12.58 -12.39 -7.64
N LEU A 37 -13.65 -11.69 -7.22
CA LEU A 37 -15.03 -12.05 -7.58
C LEU A 37 -15.30 -11.97 -9.09
N LYS A 38 -14.76 -10.95 -9.77
CA LYS A 38 -14.90 -10.81 -11.24
C LYS A 38 -14.08 -11.84 -12.01
N THR A 39 -13.00 -12.35 -11.43
CA THR A 39 -12.01 -13.19 -12.10
C THR A 39 -12.03 -14.65 -11.67
N VAL A 40 -13.02 -15.08 -10.88
CA VAL A 40 -13.11 -16.47 -10.35
C VAL A 40 -12.95 -17.51 -11.45
N PHE A 41 -13.63 -17.33 -12.58
CA PHE A 41 -13.61 -18.29 -13.70
C PHE A 41 -12.58 -17.97 -14.79
N LEU A 42 -11.70 -16.98 -14.58
CA LEU A 42 -10.62 -16.73 -15.52
C LEU A 42 -9.52 -17.80 -15.38
N PRO A 43 -8.92 -18.21 -16.51
CA PRO A 43 -7.81 -19.17 -16.50
C PRO A 43 -6.67 -18.70 -15.60
N TRP A 44 -6.00 -19.65 -14.96
CA TRP A 44 -4.86 -19.38 -14.09
C TRP A 44 -3.77 -18.63 -14.85
N LYS A 45 -3.35 -17.48 -14.31
CA LYS A 45 -2.38 -16.54 -14.91
C LYS A 45 -2.61 -16.24 -16.40
N ASN A 46 -3.87 -16.30 -16.85
CA ASN A 46 -4.27 -16.15 -18.26
C ASN A 46 -3.54 -17.09 -19.23
N ILE A 47 -3.04 -18.23 -18.76
CA ILE A 47 -2.34 -19.20 -19.62
C ILE A 47 -3.37 -19.88 -20.53
N LYS A 48 -3.20 -19.69 -21.84
CA LYS A 48 -4.04 -20.29 -22.89
C LYS A 48 -3.15 -21.07 -23.83
N ASP A 49 -3.63 -22.21 -24.29
CA ASP A 49 -2.98 -22.97 -25.35
C ASP A 49 -3.19 -22.24 -26.69
N THR A 50 -2.11 -21.65 -27.21
CA THR A 50 -2.06 -20.92 -28.50
C THR A 50 -1.69 -21.81 -29.67
N THR A 51 -1.57 -23.13 -29.49
CA THR A 51 -1.25 -24.02 -30.61
C THR A 51 -2.39 -24.03 -31.62
N GLU A 52 -2.08 -23.62 -32.85
CA GLU A 52 -3.01 -23.69 -33.97
C GLU A 52 -2.83 -25.02 -34.71
N SER A 53 -3.93 -25.75 -34.90
CA SER A 53 -3.93 -26.98 -35.68
C SER A 53 -4.36 -26.70 -37.12
N LYS A 54 -3.52 -27.05 -38.10
CA LYS A 54 -3.83 -26.94 -39.53
C LYS A 54 -4.98 -27.86 -40.00
N ALA A 55 -5.36 -28.86 -39.20
CA ALA A 55 -6.47 -29.79 -39.46
C ALA A 55 -7.22 -30.13 -38.17
N PHE A 56 -8.52 -30.46 -38.30
CA PHE A 56 -9.35 -30.88 -37.16
C PHE A 56 -8.86 -32.23 -36.60
N SER A 57 -8.61 -32.26 -35.29
CA SER A 57 -8.27 -33.47 -34.54
C SER A 57 -9.10 -33.47 -33.26
N PHE A 58 -9.91 -34.52 -33.06
CA PHE A 58 -10.74 -34.66 -31.88
C PHE A 58 -9.91 -34.71 -30.59
N GLU A 59 -8.77 -35.41 -30.63
CA GLU A 59 -7.83 -35.50 -29.51
C GLU A 59 -7.34 -34.11 -29.07
N LYS A 60 -6.95 -33.26 -30.03
CA LYS A 60 -6.50 -31.88 -29.76
C LYS A 60 -7.64 -30.98 -29.28
N ALA A 61 -8.85 -31.16 -29.82
CA ALA A 61 -10.02 -30.41 -29.36
C ALA A 61 -10.35 -30.76 -27.91
N PHE A 62 -10.34 -32.05 -27.57
CA PHE A 62 -10.56 -32.53 -26.21
C PHE A 62 -9.47 -32.05 -25.25
N SER A 63 -8.20 -32.15 -25.62
CA SER A 63 -7.08 -31.70 -24.78
C SER A 63 -7.16 -30.20 -24.50
N LYS A 64 -7.52 -29.37 -25.48
CA LYS A 64 -7.69 -27.92 -25.31
C LYS A 64 -8.85 -27.56 -24.36
N ILE A 65 -9.96 -28.30 -24.44
CA ILE A 65 -11.09 -28.15 -23.51
C ILE A 65 -10.65 -28.53 -22.09
N MET A 66 -10.00 -29.69 -21.93
CA MET A 66 -9.52 -30.17 -20.63
C MET A 66 -8.50 -29.21 -20.02
N PHE A 67 -7.54 -28.74 -20.81
CA PHE A 67 -6.55 -27.74 -20.37
C PHE A 67 -7.24 -26.46 -19.87
N SER A 68 -8.23 -25.97 -20.62
CA SER A 68 -8.99 -24.77 -20.25
C SER A 68 -9.80 -24.99 -18.97
N MET A 69 -10.42 -26.15 -18.79
CA MET A 69 -11.17 -26.50 -17.57
C MET A 69 -10.24 -26.59 -16.35
N ILE A 70 -9.10 -27.28 -16.48
CA ILE A 70 -8.11 -27.42 -15.41
C ILE A 70 -7.54 -26.05 -15.04
N SER A 71 -7.12 -25.26 -16.03
CA SER A 71 -6.57 -23.92 -15.81
C SER A 71 -7.57 -23.00 -15.09
N ARG A 72 -8.84 -23.00 -15.49
CA ARG A 72 -9.90 -22.25 -14.78
C ARG A 72 -10.19 -22.82 -13.40
N GLY A 73 -10.14 -24.15 -13.23
CA GLY A 73 -10.36 -24.83 -11.95
C GLY A 73 -9.31 -24.46 -10.91
N ILE A 74 -8.03 -24.52 -11.28
CA ILE A 74 -6.91 -24.09 -10.41
C ILE A 74 -7.07 -22.61 -10.05
N GLY A 75 -7.35 -21.76 -11.04
CA GLY A 75 -7.57 -20.34 -10.81
C GLY A 75 -8.74 -20.06 -9.88
N ALA A 76 -9.86 -20.74 -10.05
CA ALA A 76 -11.03 -20.62 -9.19
C ALA A 76 -10.73 -21.08 -7.76
N MET A 77 -10.03 -22.20 -7.57
CA MET A 77 -9.67 -22.72 -6.24
C MET A 77 -8.77 -21.75 -5.47
N MET A 78 -7.73 -21.22 -6.11
CA MET A 78 -6.82 -20.25 -5.49
C MET A 78 -7.56 -18.96 -5.12
N ARG A 79 -8.42 -18.44 -5.99
CA ARG A 79 -9.19 -17.21 -5.71
C ARG A 79 -10.24 -17.44 -4.61
N LEU A 80 -10.88 -18.61 -4.59
CA LEU A 80 -11.85 -18.98 -3.57
C LEU A 80 -11.20 -19.16 -2.18
N SER A 81 -9.98 -19.70 -2.11
CA SER A 81 -9.27 -19.83 -0.83
C SER A 81 -8.93 -18.45 -0.24
N LEU A 82 -8.52 -17.49 -1.06
CA LEU A 82 -8.32 -16.10 -0.62
C LEU A 82 -9.63 -15.43 -0.18
N LEU A 83 -10.71 -15.62 -0.92
CA LEU A 83 -12.02 -15.08 -0.55
C LEU A 83 -12.51 -15.68 0.78
N LEU A 84 -12.33 -16.98 0.98
CA LEU A 84 -12.67 -17.65 2.23
C LEU A 84 -11.84 -17.08 3.40
N PHE A 85 -10.54 -16.93 3.19
CA PHE A 85 -9.66 -16.35 4.22
C PHE A 85 -10.03 -14.89 4.53
N TYR A 86 -10.37 -14.08 3.53
CA TYR A 86 -10.92 -12.74 3.73
C TYR A 86 -12.17 -12.75 4.61
N LEU A 87 -13.12 -13.66 4.36
CA LEU A 87 -14.34 -13.77 5.17
C LEU A 87 -14.03 -14.13 6.62
N ILE A 88 -13.06 -15.02 6.86
CA ILE A 88 -12.60 -15.37 8.21
C ILE A 88 -12.00 -14.15 8.92
N VAL A 89 -11.06 -13.45 8.27
CA VAL A 89 -10.41 -12.25 8.83
C VAL A 89 -11.43 -11.15 9.12
N MET A 90 -12.33 -10.89 8.18
CA MET A 90 -13.39 -9.89 8.32
C MET A 90 -14.38 -10.25 9.44
N GLY A 91 -14.78 -11.52 9.52
CA GLY A 91 -15.64 -12.02 10.60
C GLY A 91 -14.97 -11.90 11.97
N MET A 92 -13.70 -12.30 12.07
CA MET A 92 -12.92 -12.14 13.29
C MET A 92 -12.78 -10.66 13.69
N TYR A 93 -12.52 -9.76 12.73
CA TYR A 93 -12.46 -8.33 12.98
C TYR A 93 -13.78 -7.79 13.54
N LEU A 94 -14.92 -8.18 12.97
CA LEU A 94 -16.26 -7.78 13.46
C LEU A 94 -16.53 -8.29 14.88
N ILE A 95 -16.13 -9.53 15.20
CA ILE A 95 -16.29 -10.12 16.54
C ILE A 95 -15.39 -9.43 17.57
N LEU A 96 -14.16 -9.06 17.19
CA LEU A 96 -13.20 -8.41 18.09
C LEU A 96 -13.49 -6.91 18.29
N LEU A 97 -14.15 -6.25 17.33
CA LEU A 97 -14.46 -4.82 17.38
C LEU A 97 -15.13 -4.36 18.69
N PRO A 98 -16.20 -5.01 19.21
CA PRO A 98 -16.80 -4.61 20.49
C PRO A 98 -15.83 -4.74 21.67
N ILE A 99 -14.96 -5.76 21.66
CA ILE A 99 -13.94 -5.96 22.70
C ILE A 99 -12.90 -4.84 22.65
N ILE A 100 -12.41 -4.51 21.45
CA ILE A 100 -11.48 -3.40 21.21
C ILE A 100 -12.11 -2.07 21.65
N PHE A 101 -13.40 -1.86 21.38
CA PHE A 101 -14.11 -0.66 21.76
C PHE A 101 -14.26 -0.50 23.28
N VAL A 102 -14.59 -1.58 23.99
CA VAL A 102 -14.64 -1.57 25.47
C VAL A 102 -13.25 -1.28 26.04
N PHE A 103 -12.22 -1.94 25.52
CA PHE A 103 -10.83 -1.70 25.92
C PHE A 103 -10.40 -0.24 25.66
N PHE A 104 -10.80 0.33 24.53
CA PHE A 104 -10.57 1.73 24.20
C PHE A 104 -11.20 2.66 25.25
N ILE A 105 -12.47 2.44 25.62
CA ILE A 105 -13.15 3.24 26.66
C ILE A 105 -12.43 3.15 28.01
N ILE A 106 -12.03 1.95 28.42
CA ILE A 106 -11.34 1.72 29.70
C ILE A 106 -9.99 2.45 29.74
N THR A 107 -9.29 2.54 28.60
CA THR A 107 -7.97 3.18 28.52
C THR A 107 -8.02 4.70 28.37
N LEU A 108 -9.15 5.28 27.93
CA LEU A 108 -9.34 6.73 27.78
C LEU A 108 -8.90 7.58 29.00
N PRO A 109 -9.33 7.29 30.26
CA PRO A 109 -8.92 8.11 31.41
C PRO A 109 -7.40 8.12 31.60
N PHE A 110 -6.73 6.98 31.43
CA PHE A 110 -5.27 6.87 31.53
C PHE A 110 -4.57 7.65 30.41
N ILE A 111 -5.05 7.52 29.17
CA ILE A 111 -4.48 8.22 28.01
C ILE A 111 -4.65 9.73 28.16
N SER A 112 -5.79 10.19 28.68
CA SER A 112 -6.03 11.62 28.91
C SER A 112 -5.04 12.25 29.89
N LEU A 113 -4.54 11.48 30.86
CA LEU A 113 -3.50 11.92 31.80
C LEU A 113 -2.13 11.97 31.11
N ILE A 114 -1.78 10.95 30.32
CA ILE A 114 -0.51 10.87 29.59
C ILE A 114 -0.41 11.98 28.53
N LEU A 115 -1.49 12.25 27.79
CA LEU A 115 -1.51 13.29 26.75
C LEU A 115 -1.32 14.70 27.30
N LYS A 116 -1.63 14.95 28.58
CA LYS A 116 -1.33 16.23 29.25
C LYS A 116 0.17 16.38 29.58
N ILE A 117 0.88 15.27 29.76
CA ILE A 117 2.30 15.24 30.13
C ILE A 117 3.19 15.17 28.88
N LYS A 118 2.67 14.64 27.76
CA LYS A 118 3.42 14.52 26.51
C LYS A 118 3.77 15.91 25.96
N LYS A 119 5.08 16.21 25.94
CA LYS A 119 5.67 17.38 25.26
C LYS A 119 5.09 17.48 23.84
N GLN A 120 4.67 18.68 23.44
CA GLN A 120 4.01 18.89 22.16
C GLN A 120 4.94 18.45 21.02
N GLU A 121 4.45 17.61 20.10
CA GLU A 121 5.23 17.02 18.99
C GLU A 121 6.04 18.08 18.20
N ASN A 122 5.50 19.29 18.10
CA ASN A 122 6.14 20.42 17.46
C ASN A 122 7.44 20.85 18.15
N GLU A 123 7.51 20.79 19.48
CA GLU A 123 8.70 21.17 20.23
C GLU A 123 9.83 20.16 20.00
N ILE A 124 9.51 18.86 19.94
CA ILE A 124 10.49 17.80 19.64
C ILE A 124 11.02 17.98 18.22
N LYS A 125 10.13 18.25 17.25
CA LYS A 125 10.54 18.53 15.86
C LYS A 125 11.46 19.75 15.79
N GLN A 126 11.14 20.82 16.52
CA GLN A 126 11.96 22.02 16.55
C GLN A 126 13.33 21.78 17.18
N GLU A 127 13.42 21.03 18.27
CA GLU A 127 14.70 20.66 18.89
C GLU A 127 15.57 19.83 17.96
N LEU A 128 14.97 18.83 17.29
CA LEU A 128 15.66 18.01 16.30
C LEU A 128 16.14 18.85 15.11
N LYS A 129 15.31 19.78 14.64
CA LYS A 129 15.64 20.70 13.55
C LYS A 129 16.83 21.58 13.90
N GLN A 130 16.80 22.20 15.08
CA GLN A 130 17.89 23.06 15.55
C GLN A 130 19.20 22.28 15.69
N LYS A 131 19.13 21.05 16.23
CA LYS A 131 20.30 20.17 16.29
C LYS A 131 20.83 19.80 14.91
N PHE A 132 19.94 19.43 13.98
CA PHE A 132 20.32 19.04 12.62
C PHE A 132 20.98 20.19 11.87
N ILE A 133 20.41 21.40 11.94
CA ILE A 133 20.97 22.60 11.30
C ILE A 133 22.35 22.90 11.88
N LYS A 134 22.52 22.86 13.20
CA LYS A 134 23.83 23.09 13.84
C LYS A 134 24.90 22.11 13.37
N ASP A 135 24.53 20.85 13.14
CA ASP A 135 25.48 19.79 12.76
C ASP A 135 25.84 19.83 11.26
N HIS A 136 24.95 20.34 10.39
CA HIS A 136 25.10 20.25 8.92
C HIS A 136 25.23 21.60 8.20
N LEU A 137 24.95 22.73 8.86
CA LEU A 137 25.09 24.06 8.28
C LEU A 137 26.57 24.49 8.28
N THR A 138 27.16 24.58 7.10
CA THR A 138 28.53 25.09 6.93
C THR A 138 28.55 26.57 6.53
N ASP A 139 27.57 27.00 5.74
CA ASP A 139 27.41 28.38 5.26
C ASP A 139 25.95 28.81 5.44
N GLU A 140 25.75 30.03 5.95
CA GLU A 140 24.45 30.66 6.18
C GLU A 140 23.64 30.81 4.88
N ALA A 141 24.31 30.98 3.73
CA ALA A 141 23.64 31.04 2.43
C ALA A 141 22.87 29.74 2.10
N ASN A 142 23.27 28.60 2.68
CA ASN A 142 22.66 27.29 2.43
C ASN A 142 21.55 26.92 3.42
N TYR A 143 21.18 27.82 4.34
CA TYR A 143 20.21 27.52 5.39
C TYR A 143 18.90 26.95 4.84
N GLN A 144 18.34 27.55 3.78
CA GLN A 144 17.07 27.11 3.18
C GLN A 144 17.16 25.69 2.60
N ASN A 145 18.30 25.33 2.01
CA ASN A 145 18.51 24.00 1.43
C ASN A 145 18.65 22.94 2.53
N VAL A 146 19.40 23.25 3.60
CA VAL A 146 19.59 22.35 4.75
C VAL A 146 18.28 22.18 5.53
N GLU A 147 17.50 23.26 5.68
CA GLU A 147 16.16 23.22 6.24
C GLU A 147 15.24 22.31 5.39
N GLY A 148 15.23 22.47 4.08
CA GLY A 148 14.46 21.60 3.17
C GLY A 148 14.88 20.14 3.27
N TRP A 149 16.19 19.88 3.42
CA TRP A 149 16.71 18.52 3.62
C TRP A 149 16.23 17.92 4.95
N PHE A 150 16.25 18.69 6.05
CA PHE A 150 15.70 18.24 7.33
C PHE A 150 14.21 17.90 7.21
N GLU A 151 13.41 18.77 6.58
CA GLU A 151 11.97 18.51 6.43
C GLU A 151 11.71 17.23 5.62
N TYR A 152 12.49 16.99 4.57
CA TYR A 152 12.43 15.76 3.78
C TYR A 152 12.79 14.51 4.60
N ILE A 153 13.92 14.52 5.31
CA ILE A 153 14.34 13.41 6.18
C ILE A 153 13.34 13.19 7.32
N TYR A 154 12.81 14.27 7.88
CA TYR A 154 11.82 14.20 8.96
C TYR A 154 10.56 13.51 8.47
N ASP A 155 10.02 13.93 7.32
CA ASP A 155 8.81 13.30 6.76
C ASP A 155 9.02 11.84 6.35
N LEU A 156 10.23 11.45 5.93
CA LEU A 156 10.56 10.07 5.57
C LEU A 156 10.76 9.13 6.76
N HIS A 157 11.53 9.56 7.76
CA HIS A 157 12.05 8.63 8.78
C HIS A 157 11.65 8.97 10.23
N LEU A 158 11.48 10.25 10.55
CA LEU A 158 11.33 10.69 11.95
C LEU A 158 9.88 10.97 12.33
N LYS A 159 9.04 11.29 11.35
CA LYS A 159 7.63 11.57 11.57
C LYS A 159 6.94 10.31 12.08
N PRO A 160 6.21 10.40 13.20
CA PRO A 160 5.44 9.26 13.69
C PRO A 160 4.44 8.83 12.61
N ASN A 161 4.66 7.65 12.04
CA ASN A 161 3.80 7.15 10.99
C ASN A 161 2.43 6.80 11.58
N SER A 162 1.40 7.56 11.20
CA SER A 162 0.02 7.23 11.50
C SER A 162 -0.39 6.05 10.62
N TRP A 163 -0.03 4.83 11.02
CA TRP A 163 -0.26 3.61 10.24
C TRP A 163 -1.73 3.40 9.85
N TRP A 164 -2.67 3.97 10.63
CA TRP A 164 -4.11 3.88 10.40
C TRP A 164 -4.67 4.86 9.36
N LYS A 165 -3.86 5.79 8.83
CA LYS A 165 -4.32 6.69 7.76
C LYS A 165 -4.55 5.89 6.50
N LEU A 166 -5.65 6.19 5.80
CA LEU A 166 -6.00 5.49 4.56
C LEU A 166 -4.88 5.55 3.51
N SER A 167 -4.20 6.71 3.36
CA SER A 167 -3.06 6.85 2.44
C SER A 167 -1.93 5.86 2.72
N ASN A 168 -1.68 5.58 4.00
CA ASN A 168 -0.61 4.69 4.44
C ASN A 168 -1.05 3.23 4.32
N LEU A 169 -2.31 2.93 4.65
CA LEU A 169 -2.87 1.59 4.45
C LEU A 169 -2.89 1.21 2.96
N LEU A 170 -3.36 2.11 2.08
CA LEU A 170 -3.39 1.89 0.63
C LEU A 170 -1.99 1.92 -0.02
N SER A 171 -0.94 2.30 0.72
CA SER A 171 0.43 2.14 0.24
C SER A 171 0.88 0.68 0.24
N ILE A 172 0.22 -0.17 1.04
CA ILE A 172 0.45 -1.61 1.08
C ILE A 172 -0.22 -2.22 -0.16
N PRO A 173 0.52 -2.95 -1.02
CA PRO A 173 -0.06 -3.54 -2.22
C PRO A 173 -1.13 -4.59 -1.86
N PRO A 174 -2.14 -4.77 -2.72
CA PRO A 174 -3.10 -5.84 -2.53
C PRO A 174 -2.44 -7.22 -2.59
N LEU A 175 -2.92 -8.12 -1.74
CA LEU A 175 -2.54 -9.53 -1.73
C LEU A 175 -2.86 -10.17 -3.08
N ALA A 176 -1.94 -11.01 -3.56
CA ALA A 176 -2.09 -11.77 -4.79
C ALA A 176 -2.34 -10.91 -6.05
N ARG A 177 -1.84 -9.68 -6.08
CA ARG A 177 -1.82 -8.81 -7.27
C ARG A 177 -1.33 -9.57 -8.51
N ASP A 178 -0.28 -10.38 -8.36
CA ASP A 178 0.38 -11.11 -9.44
C ASP A 178 -0.40 -12.32 -9.96
N TRP A 179 -1.55 -12.63 -9.36
CA TRP A 179 -2.44 -13.69 -9.86
C TRP A 179 -3.41 -13.17 -10.93
N ALA A 180 -3.51 -11.85 -11.06
CA ALA A 180 -4.25 -11.19 -12.14
C ALA A 180 -3.37 -10.89 -13.37
N SER A 181 -2.04 -10.83 -13.20
CA SER A 181 -1.10 -10.64 -14.30
C SER A 181 -0.87 -11.93 -15.10
N GLY A 182 -0.49 -11.76 -16.37
CA GLY A 182 -0.05 -12.87 -17.20
C GLY A 182 1.29 -13.40 -16.71
N PHE A 183 1.50 -14.72 -16.80
CA PHE A 183 2.80 -15.31 -16.51
C PHE A 183 3.74 -15.15 -17.71
N THR A 184 4.92 -14.56 -17.51
CA THR A 184 5.90 -14.33 -18.58
C THR A 184 7.25 -14.98 -18.27
N PRO A 185 7.35 -16.32 -18.26
CA PRO A 185 8.52 -17.02 -17.74
C PRO A 185 9.84 -16.65 -18.41
N THR A 186 9.82 -16.32 -19.70
CA THR A 186 11.01 -15.88 -20.43
C THR A 186 11.41 -14.45 -20.14
N LEU A 187 10.45 -13.55 -19.88
CA LEU A 187 10.76 -12.17 -19.52
C LEU A 187 11.26 -12.12 -18.07
N ASP A 188 10.60 -12.86 -17.18
CA ASP A 188 10.90 -12.92 -15.76
C ASP A 188 12.31 -13.48 -15.49
N SER A 189 12.86 -14.31 -16.40
CA SER A 189 14.22 -14.84 -16.28
C SER A 189 15.33 -13.84 -16.64
N PHE A 190 15.02 -12.80 -17.43
CA PHE A 190 16.00 -11.84 -17.94
C PHE A 190 15.70 -10.39 -17.55
N SER A 191 14.66 -10.15 -16.74
CA SER A 191 14.26 -8.82 -16.31
C SER A 191 13.97 -8.79 -14.81
N THR A 192 13.92 -7.58 -14.25
CA THR A 192 13.52 -7.34 -12.87
C THR A 192 12.30 -6.45 -12.88
N ASP A 193 11.26 -6.84 -12.14
CA ASP A 193 10.05 -6.04 -12.02
C ASP A 193 10.32 -4.78 -11.17
N LEU A 194 10.46 -3.65 -11.86
CA LEU A 194 10.65 -2.35 -11.23
C LEU A 194 9.39 -1.90 -10.46
N THR A 195 8.22 -2.48 -10.71
CA THR A 195 6.97 -2.16 -10.01
C THR A 195 6.79 -2.95 -8.70
N SER A 196 7.68 -3.90 -8.44
CA SER A 196 7.67 -4.68 -7.20
C SER A 196 7.87 -3.77 -5.97
N THR A 197 7.21 -4.13 -4.88
CA THR A 197 7.25 -3.33 -3.65
C THR A 197 8.66 -3.24 -3.07
N ASP A 198 9.42 -4.33 -3.09
CA ASP A 198 10.79 -4.38 -2.58
C ASP A 198 11.70 -3.42 -3.36
N TYR A 199 11.59 -3.41 -4.69
CA TYR A 199 12.34 -2.48 -5.54
C TYR A 199 11.93 -1.03 -5.28
N GLN A 200 10.63 -0.76 -5.24
CA GLN A 200 10.07 0.58 -5.03
C GLN A 200 10.41 1.16 -3.65
N LEU A 201 10.49 0.34 -2.61
CA LEU A 201 10.91 0.78 -1.29
C LEU A 201 12.40 1.13 -1.27
N GLY A 202 13.26 0.26 -1.82
CA GLY A 202 14.71 0.49 -1.85
C GLY A 202 15.11 1.73 -2.67
N ILE A 203 14.43 1.99 -3.79
CA ILE A 203 14.79 3.12 -4.66
C ILE A 203 14.37 4.48 -4.07
N ARG A 204 13.26 4.53 -3.32
CA ARG A 204 12.74 5.78 -2.72
C ARG A 204 13.68 6.40 -1.70
N GLU A 205 14.53 5.60 -1.06
CA GLU A 205 15.55 6.07 -0.13
C GLU A 205 16.71 6.80 -0.83
N HIS A 206 16.95 6.51 -2.12
CA HIS A 206 18.17 6.92 -2.82
C HIS A 206 17.94 8.03 -3.87
N ILE A 207 16.71 8.27 -4.32
CA ILE A 207 16.41 9.31 -5.32
C ILE A 207 16.00 10.61 -4.61
N ILE A 208 16.96 11.52 -4.46
CA ILE A 208 16.75 12.84 -3.86
C ILE A 208 17.01 13.92 -4.92
N GLY A 209 16.12 14.92 -5.01
CA GLY A 209 16.35 16.13 -5.82
C GLY A 209 16.15 16.01 -7.33
N ARG A 210 15.62 14.89 -7.84
CA ARG A 210 15.39 14.63 -9.28
C ARG A 210 13.92 14.79 -9.71
N GLN A 211 13.20 15.73 -9.09
CA GLN A 211 11.77 15.90 -9.35
C GLN A 211 11.51 16.38 -10.78
N GLN A 212 12.40 17.23 -11.32
CA GLN A 212 12.26 17.75 -12.68
C GLN A 212 12.41 16.64 -13.72
N GLU A 213 13.43 15.80 -13.61
CA GLU A 213 13.67 14.67 -14.50
C GLU A 213 12.55 13.64 -14.42
N THR A 214 12.06 13.36 -13.21
CA THR A 214 10.94 12.45 -13.00
C THR A 214 9.68 12.97 -13.68
N ALA A 215 9.36 14.26 -13.53
CA ALA A 215 8.22 14.89 -14.17
C ALA A 215 8.35 14.92 -15.71
N LEU A 216 9.56 15.11 -16.24
CA LEU A 216 9.82 15.02 -17.68
C LEU A 216 9.59 13.61 -18.21
N ILE A 217 10.09 12.59 -17.51
CA ILE A 217 9.88 11.18 -17.88
C ILE A 217 8.38 10.85 -17.82
N GLU A 218 7.68 11.22 -16.74
CA GLU A 218 6.24 11.00 -16.59
C GLU A 218 5.44 11.69 -17.69
N SER A 219 5.78 12.93 -18.03
CA SER A 219 5.17 13.65 -19.15
C SER A 219 5.43 12.98 -20.49
N ALA A 220 6.66 12.50 -20.74
CA ALA A 220 6.99 11.83 -22.00
C ALA A 220 6.25 10.48 -22.15
N LEU A 221 6.13 9.71 -21.05
CA LEU A 221 5.44 8.41 -21.06
C LEU A 221 3.92 8.55 -21.18
N SER A 222 3.33 9.58 -20.56
CA SER A 222 1.87 9.83 -20.60
C SER A 222 1.39 10.44 -21.92
N LYS A 223 2.27 11.07 -22.72
CA LYS A 223 1.93 11.69 -24.02
C LYS A 223 1.62 10.71 -25.15
N SER A 224 1.73 9.40 -24.94
CA SER A 224 1.58 8.41 -26.03
C SER A 224 0.14 8.12 -26.47
N GLU A 225 -0.88 8.81 -25.92
CA GLU A 225 -2.30 8.60 -26.26
C GLU A 225 -2.86 9.50 -27.41
N GLU A 226 -2.09 10.45 -27.94
CA GLU A 226 -2.59 11.38 -29.00
C GLU A 226 -2.13 11.04 -30.44
N ALA A 227 -1.86 9.77 -30.76
CA ALA A 227 -1.45 9.34 -32.12
C ALA A 227 -2.30 8.18 -32.67
#